data_AF-A0A3D0T5E0-F1
#
_entry.id   AF-A0A3D0T5E0-F1
#
_cell.length_a   1.000
_cell.length_b   1.000
_cell.length_c   1.000
_cell.angle_alpha   90.00
_cell.angle_beta   90.00
_cell.angle_gamma   90.00
#
_symmetry.space_group_name_H-M   'P 1'
#
loop_
_entity.id
_entity.type
_entity.pdbx_description
1 polymer ?
#
loop_
_entity_poly.entity_id
_entity_poly.type
_entity_poly.pdbx_seq_one_letter_code
_entity_poly.pdbx_strand_id
1 'polypeptide(L)'
;MRYLAEAYQQTRDEKYQQAVIRGLRCILSAQLANGGFTHSPPSTERYYGHITVMDDVMAGVLGLLQEIKLGSQRFDFLPADLVHQLSEAHSRGDALLLDLQVKTDGKLTIWAGQYDANSLLPAQGRAFELASLVSRESVGVVRYLMSDPTPSARKRQAIHSAMAWFKNNALTGINMVQVEAEPVRYKYHTSTWDRVIVTTVDSPPIWARFYDLATQQPLLANRQGQRVDSLVQISRERRTGYDWYGRWPAPLLADKYKAWQQKHAADGTNTQ
;
A
#
# COMPACT_ATOMS: atom_id res chain seq x y z
N MET A 1 -6.46 11.20 12.91
CA MET A 1 -7.43 10.47 13.78
C MET A 1 -6.76 9.76 14.94
N ARG A 2 -5.88 8.75 14.74
CA ARG A 2 -5.21 8.04 15.86
C ARG A 2 -4.57 8.98 16.90
N TYR A 3 -3.83 9.99 16.44
CA TYR A 3 -3.23 11.01 17.32
C TYR A 3 -4.27 11.76 18.17
N LEU A 4 -5.39 12.18 17.56
CA LEU A 4 -6.45 12.92 18.27
C LEU A 4 -7.20 12.00 19.26
N ALA A 5 -7.39 10.74 18.93
CA ALA A 5 -7.98 9.77 19.85
C ALA A 5 -7.08 9.57 21.08
N GLU A 6 -5.77 9.46 20.87
CA GLU A 6 -4.78 9.40 21.95
C GLU A 6 -4.78 10.68 22.81
N ALA A 7 -4.79 11.85 22.17
CA ALA A 7 -4.89 13.13 22.86
C ALA A 7 -6.16 13.22 23.72
N TYR A 8 -7.30 12.74 23.22
CA TYR A 8 -8.53 12.67 24.01
C TYR A 8 -8.40 11.72 25.21
N GLN A 9 -7.80 10.53 25.05
CA GLN A 9 -7.63 9.60 26.16
C GLN A 9 -6.83 10.19 27.33
N GLN A 10 -5.83 11.03 27.01
CA GLN A 10 -4.97 11.66 28.01
C GLN A 10 -5.58 12.94 28.62
N THR A 11 -6.24 13.76 27.80
CA THR A 11 -6.70 15.10 28.23
C THR A 11 -8.18 15.17 28.57
N ARG A 12 -8.98 14.22 28.06
CA ARG A 12 -10.45 14.24 28.08
C ARG A 12 -11.07 15.49 27.45
N ASP A 13 -10.31 16.25 26.66
CA ASP A 13 -10.82 17.43 25.95
C ASP A 13 -11.71 17.00 24.77
N GLU A 14 -13.02 17.25 24.91
CA GLU A 14 -14.06 16.82 23.97
C GLU A 14 -13.83 17.30 22.54
N LYS A 15 -13.07 18.38 22.32
CA LYS A 15 -12.76 18.86 20.96
C LYS A 15 -12.03 17.79 20.14
N TYR A 16 -11.19 16.99 20.79
CA TYR A 16 -10.45 15.91 20.15
C TYR A 16 -11.35 14.72 19.86
N GLN A 17 -12.22 14.34 20.79
CA GLN A 17 -13.25 13.31 20.58
C GLN A 17 -14.15 13.66 19.38
N GLN A 18 -14.71 14.87 19.39
CA GLN A 18 -15.57 15.36 18.31
C GLN A 18 -14.84 15.39 16.97
N ALA A 19 -13.56 15.81 16.95
CA ALA A 19 -12.75 15.78 15.73
C ALA A 19 -12.52 14.36 15.21
N VAL A 20 -12.29 13.37 16.09
CA VAL A 20 -12.16 11.96 15.69
C VAL A 20 -13.47 11.45 15.10
N ILE A 21 -14.60 11.67 15.77
CA ILE A 21 -15.92 11.25 15.30
C ILE A 21 -16.24 11.87 13.93
N ARG A 22 -15.97 13.16 13.73
CA ARG A 22 -16.12 13.81 12.42
C ARG A 22 -15.23 13.19 11.35
N GLY A 23 -13.97 12.89 11.67
CA GLY A 23 -13.06 12.23 10.75
C GLY A 23 -13.53 10.83 10.34
N LEU A 24 -14.04 10.03 11.28
CA LEU A 24 -14.57 8.70 11.01
C LEU A 24 -15.86 8.74 10.18
N ARG A 25 -16.74 9.71 10.45
CA ARG A 25 -17.94 9.95 9.61
C ARG A 25 -17.57 10.38 8.19
N CYS A 26 -16.50 11.17 8.02
CA CYS A 26 -15.97 11.51 6.71
C CYS A 26 -15.47 10.28 5.94
N ILE A 27 -14.78 9.35 6.62
CA ILE A 27 -14.40 8.05 6.02
C ILE A 27 -15.63 7.28 5.58
N LEU A 28 -16.65 7.14 6.44
CA LEU A 28 -17.88 6.43 6.10
C LEU A 28 -18.57 7.05 4.87
N SER A 29 -18.65 8.37 4.80
CA SER A 29 -19.25 9.07 3.66
C SER A 29 -18.44 8.98 2.37
N ALA A 30 -17.12 8.77 2.48
CA ALA A 30 -16.22 8.68 1.34
C ALA A 30 -16.07 7.25 0.79
N GLN A 31 -16.52 6.22 1.52
CA GLN A 31 -16.44 4.85 1.04
C GLN A 31 -17.38 4.64 -0.15
N LEU A 32 -16.85 4.12 -1.24
CA LEU A 32 -17.64 3.74 -2.41
C LEU A 32 -18.56 2.55 -2.08
N ALA A 33 -19.65 2.38 -2.84
CA ALA A 33 -20.61 1.30 -2.63
C ALA A 33 -19.98 -0.11 -2.68
N ASN A 34 -18.92 -0.28 -3.49
CA ASN A 34 -18.15 -1.52 -3.59
C ASN A 34 -17.14 -1.73 -2.43
N GLY A 35 -17.02 -0.77 -1.50
CA GLY A 35 -16.11 -0.83 -0.35
C GLY A 35 -14.79 -0.08 -0.52
N GLY A 36 -14.51 0.47 -1.70
CA GLY A 36 -13.24 1.13 -2.01
C GLY A 36 -13.12 2.55 -1.47
N PHE A 37 -11.87 3.02 -1.38
CA PHE A 37 -11.53 4.40 -1.02
C PHE A 37 -10.72 5.06 -2.14
N THR A 38 -11.05 6.31 -2.42
CA THR A 38 -10.42 7.14 -3.46
C THR A 38 -9.33 8.02 -2.89
N HIS A 39 -8.38 8.47 -3.72
CA HIS A 39 -7.24 9.28 -3.26
C HIS A 39 -7.65 10.65 -2.67
N SER A 40 -8.58 11.36 -3.29
CA SER A 40 -8.93 12.76 -2.89
C SER A 40 -10.42 13.07 -3.02
N PRO A 41 -11.28 12.47 -2.18
CA PRO A 41 -12.70 12.79 -2.16
C PRO A 41 -12.93 14.28 -1.81
N PRO A 42 -13.98 14.93 -2.37
CA PRO A 42 -14.99 14.36 -3.25
C PRO A 42 -14.59 14.38 -4.75
N SER A 43 -13.37 14.80 -5.10
CA SER A 43 -12.96 14.91 -6.50
C SER A 43 -12.89 13.52 -7.15
N THR A 44 -13.58 13.38 -8.28
CA THR A 44 -13.54 12.19 -9.12
C THR A 44 -12.78 12.43 -10.43
N GLU A 45 -12.14 13.59 -10.58
CA GLU A 45 -11.40 13.93 -11.78
C GLU A 45 -10.12 13.10 -11.92
N ARG A 46 -9.82 12.65 -13.13
CA ARG A 46 -8.60 11.88 -13.45
C ARG A 46 -8.50 10.64 -12.54
N TYR A 47 -7.31 10.37 -12.00
CA TYR A 47 -7.09 9.24 -11.10
C TYR A 47 -7.67 9.44 -9.70
N TYR A 48 -8.19 10.63 -9.35
CA TYR A 48 -8.73 10.88 -8.01
C TYR A 48 -9.98 10.06 -7.73
N GLY A 49 -10.74 9.67 -8.76
CA GLY A 49 -11.90 8.80 -8.63
C GLY A 49 -11.58 7.30 -8.58
N HIS A 50 -10.31 6.89 -8.69
CA HIS A 50 -9.92 5.48 -8.65
C HIS A 50 -9.82 4.96 -7.22
N ILE A 51 -10.13 3.67 -7.05
CA ILE A 51 -9.81 2.96 -5.80
C ILE A 51 -8.29 2.94 -5.67
N THR A 52 -7.77 3.42 -4.54
CA THR A 52 -6.35 3.76 -4.43
C THR A 52 -5.64 2.90 -3.40
N VAL A 53 -4.68 2.08 -3.84
CA VAL A 53 -3.74 1.36 -2.94
C VAL A 53 -2.47 2.20 -2.71
N MET A 54 -2.10 3.03 -3.70
CA MET A 54 -1.00 3.98 -3.63
C MET A 54 -1.07 4.82 -2.33
N ASP A 55 0.09 5.21 -1.79
CA ASP A 55 0.21 6.06 -0.60
C ASP A 55 -0.55 5.51 0.62
N ASP A 56 -0.67 4.17 0.69
CA ASP A 56 -1.34 3.42 1.75
C ASP A 56 -2.81 3.84 1.99
N VAL A 57 -3.51 4.38 0.99
CA VAL A 57 -4.91 4.85 1.16
C VAL A 57 -5.82 3.71 1.64
N MET A 58 -5.95 2.62 0.87
CA MET A 58 -6.76 1.48 1.28
C MET A 58 -6.24 0.83 2.58
N ALA A 59 -4.96 0.47 2.64
CA ALA A 59 -4.40 -0.25 3.79
C ALA A 59 -4.43 0.58 5.09
N GLY A 60 -4.18 1.89 5.01
CA GLY A 60 -4.17 2.80 6.14
C GLY A 60 -5.57 3.08 6.70
N VAL A 61 -6.56 3.27 5.81
CA VAL A 61 -7.96 3.41 6.21
C VAL A 61 -8.49 2.11 6.79
N LEU A 62 -8.32 0.98 6.10
CA LEU A 62 -8.80 -0.32 6.58
C LEU A 62 -8.11 -0.76 7.87
N GLY A 63 -6.81 -0.47 8.03
CA GLY A 63 -6.11 -0.72 9.29
C GLY A 63 -6.69 0.08 10.46
N LEU A 64 -7.12 1.33 10.22
CA LEU A 64 -7.82 2.13 11.25
C LEU A 64 -9.17 1.50 11.60
N LEU A 65 -9.96 1.12 10.60
CA LEU A 65 -11.26 0.51 10.84
C LEU A 65 -11.13 -0.86 11.53
N GLN A 66 -10.07 -1.62 11.22
CA GLN A 66 -9.77 -2.88 11.88
C GLN A 66 -9.42 -2.68 13.37
N GLU A 67 -8.62 -1.68 13.73
CA GLU A 67 -8.34 -1.35 15.14
C GLU A 67 -9.64 -1.10 15.92
N ILE A 68 -10.58 -0.36 15.32
CA ILE A 68 -11.88 -0.06 15.94
C ILE A 68 -12.73 -1.33 16.04
N LYS A 69 -12.83 -2.11 14.96
CA LYS A 69 -13.57 -3.38 14.93
C LYS A 69 -13.05 -4.41 15.94
N LEU A 70 -11.75 -4.41 16.21
CA LEU A 70 -11.11 -5.28 17.19
C LEU A 70 -11.18 -4.74 18.63
N GLY A 71 -11.90 -3.63 18.88
CA GLY A 71 -12.10 -3.09 20.22
C GLY A 71 -10.86 -2.44 20.82
N SER A 72 -10.05 -1.74 20.01
CA SER A 72 -8.89 -1.01 20.53
C SER A 72 -9.31 0.04 21.57
N GLN A 73 -8.71 -0.03 22.76
CA GLN A 73 -8.94 0.90 23.87
C GLN A 73 -8.80 2.37 23.50
N ARG A 74 -7.98 2.66 22.49
CA ARG A 74 -7.81 4.01 21.93
C ARG A 74 -9.15 4.64 21.53
N PHE A 75 -10.14 3.83 21.15
CA PHE A 75 -11.42 4.25 20.60
C PHE A 75 -12.63 3.87 21.47
N ASP A 76 -12.45 3.52 22.75
CA ASP A 76 -13.54 3.12 23.67
C ASP A 76 -14.62 4.18 23.89
N PHE A 77 -14.33 5.43 23.54
CA PHE A 77 -15.28 6.55 23.62
C PHE A 77 -16.24 6.62 22.43
N LEU A 78 -16.07 5.78 21.41
CA LEU A 78 -16.93 5.79 20.23
C LEU A 78 -18.31 5.19 20.57
N PRO A 79 -19.40 5.83 20.13
CA PRO A 79 -20.73 5.24 20.21
C PRO A 79 -20.81 3.87 19.52
N ALA A 80 -21.55 2.93 20.11
CA ALA A 80 -21.65 1.55 19.61
C ALA A 80 -22.22 1.46 18.18
N ASP A 81 -23.17 2.33 17.83
CA ASP A 81 -23.74 2.43 16.48
C ASP A 81 -22.68 2.83 15.44
N LEU A 82 -21.79 3.76 15.80
CA LEU A 82 -20.70 4.18 14.94
C LEU A 82 -19.66 3.06 14.78
N VAL A 83 -19.33 2.34 15.86
CA VAL A 83 -18.45 1.16 15.79
C VAL A 83 -19.02 0.09 14.86
N HIS A 84 -20.33 -0.16 14.93
CA HIS A 84 -21.01 -1.09 14.03
C HIS A 84 -20.86 -0.66 12.55
N GLN A 85 -21.20 0.59 12.22
CA GLN A 85 -21.07 1.12 10.85
C GLN A 85 -19.64 1.04 10.31
N LEU A 86 -18.65 1.37 11.15
CA LEU A 86 -17.23 1.28 10.81
C LEU A 86 -16.78 -0.18 10.59
N SER A 87 -17.34 -1.11 11.35
CA SER A 87 -17.06 -2.55 11.21
C SER A 87 -17.66 -3.14 9.92
N GLU A 88 -18.84 -2.68 9.51
CA GLU A 88 -19.42 -3.03 8.21
C GLU A 88 -18.62 -2.43 7.05
N ALA A 89 -18.22 -1.16 7.17
CA ALA A 89 -17.36 -0.50 6.20
C ALA A 89 -16.00 -1.21 6.06
N HIS A 90 -15.39 -1.60 7.19
CA HIS A 90 -14.20 -2.46 7.19
C HIS A 90 -14.42 -3.73 6.40
N SER A 91 -15.52 -4.45 6.68
CA SER A 91 -15.78 -5.75 6.07
C SER A 91 -15.97 -5.67 4.55
N ARG A 92 -16.64 -4.63 4.04
CA ARG A 92 -16.77 -4.39 2.59
C ARG A 92 -15.43 -4.06 1.94
N GLY A 93 -14.66 -3.15 2.53
CA GLY A 93 -13.38 -2.73 1.95
C GLY A 93 -12.32 -3.82 2.05
N ASP A 94 -12.33 -4.64 3.10
CA ASP A 94 -11.47 -5.82 3.25
C ASP A 94 -11.78 -6.88 2.19
N ALA A 95 -13.06 -7.16 1.94
CA ALA A 95 -13.47 -8.06 0.87
C ALA A 95 -13.01 -7.56 -0.51
N LEU A 96 -13.27 -6.27 -0.80
CA LEU A 96 -12.83 -5.65 -2.05
C LEU A 96 -11.30 -5.70 -2.21
N LEU A 97 -10.54 -5.38 -1.17
CA LEU A 97 -9.07 -5.40 -1.25
C LEU A 97 -8.55 -6.81 -1.60
N LEU A 98 -9.21 -7.87 -1.13
CA LEU A 98 -8.90 -9.24 -1.52
C LEU A 98 -9.38 -9.59 -2.93
N ASP A 99 -10.44 -8.95 -3.45
CA ASP A 99 -10.89 -9.11 -4.84
C ASP A 99 -9.92 -8.42 -5.82
N LEU A 100 -9.33 -7.30 -5.41
CA LEU A 100 -8.39 -6.51 -6.22
C LEU A 100 -7.00 -7.15 -6.37
N GLN A 101 -6.67 -8.20 -5.61
CA GLN A 101 -5.37 -8.85 -5.74
C GLN A 101 -5.21 -9.42 -7.15
N VAL A 102 -4.18 -8.97 -7.86
CA VAL A 102 -4.02 -9.27 -9.28
C VAL A 102 -3.66 -10.74 -9.48
N LYS A 103 -4.30 -11.36 -10.48
CA LYS A 103 -4.01 -12.73 -10.91
C LYS A 103 -3.30 -12.71 -12.27
N THR A 104 -2.19 -13.43 -12.35
CA THR A 104 -1.45 -13.65 -13.60
C THR A 104 -1.21 -15.15 -13.74
N ASP A 105 -1.59 -15.73 -14.89
CA ASP A 105 -1.51 -17.17 -15.16
C ASP A 105 -2.12 -18.05 -14.06
N GLY A 106 -3.29 -17.65 -13.55
CA GLY A 106 -4.02 -18.35 -12.50
C GLY A 106 -3.42 -18.23 -11.10
N LYS A 107 -2.30 -17.52 -10.92
CA LYS A 107 -1.63 -17.32 -9.63
C LYS A 107 -1.90 -15.91 -9.10
N LEU A 108 -2.27 -15.83 -7.81
CA LEU A 108 -2.36 -14.55 -7.10
C LEU A 108 -0.97 -13.93 -6.98
N THR A 109 -0.89 -12.62 -7.15
CA THR A 109 0.35 -11.84 -7.11
C THR A 109 0.28 -10.82 -5.97
N ILE A 110 0.46 -9.53 -6.27
CA ILE A 110 0.31 -8.40 -5.37
C ILE A 110 -0.80 -7.47 -5.90
N TRP A 111 -0.80 -6.19 -5.52
CA TRP A 111 -1.81 -5.21 -5.92
C TRP A 111 -1.26 -4.19 -6.89
N ALA A 112 -2.15 -3.61 -7.71
CA ALA A 112 -1.87 -2.44 -8.51
C ALA A 112 -2.03 -1.15 -7.69
N GLY A 113 -1.43 -0.06 -8.17
CA GLY A 113 -1.44 1.23 -7.47
C GLY A 113 -2.84 1.85 -7.38
N GLN A 114 -3.61 1.74 -8.46
CA GLN A 114 -4.98 2.21 -8.56
C GLN A 114 -5.83 1.21 -9.33
N TYR A 115 -7.14 1.28 -9.12
CA TYR A 115 -8.13 0.50 -9.84
C TYR A 115 -9.31 1.38 -10.24
N ASP A 116 -9.84 1.18 -11.44
CA ASP A 116 -11.07 1.82 -11.84
C ASP A 116 -12.21 1.42 -10.90
N ALA A 117 -13.01 2.41 -10.47
CA ALA A 117 -14.02 2.20 -9.43
C ALA A 117 -15.18 1.30 -9.87
N ASN A 118 -15.40 1.14 -11.18
CA ASN A 118 -16.53 0.37 -11.71
C ASN A 118 -16.09 -1.02 -12.19
N SER A 119 -15.10 -1.07 -13.08
CA SER A 119 -14.59 -2.31 -13.67
C SER A 119 -13.65 -3.08 -12.74
N LEU A 120 -13.12 -2.44 -11.69
CA LEU A 120 -12.13 -3.00 -10.75
C LEU A 120 -10.82 -3.45 -11.42
N LEU A 121 -10.57 -3.03 -12.66
CA LEU A 121 -9.32 -3.30 -13.36
C LEU A 121 -8.23 -2.33 -12.90
N PRO A 122 -6.95 -2.76 -12.87
CA PRO A 122 -5.82 -1.86 -12.66
C PRO A 122 -5.89 -0.63 -13.56
N ALA A 123 -5.71 0.55 -12.98
CA ALA A 123 -5.80 1.83 -13.67
C ALA A 123 -4.53 2.66 -13.47
N GLN A 124 -4.32 3.64 -14.34
CA GLN A 124 -3.19 4.56 -14.28
C GLN A 124 -3.43 5.64 -13.22
N GLY A 125 -2.36 6.01 -12.51
CA GLY A 125 -2.31 7.16 -11.61
C GLY A 125 -1.89 8.44 -12.32
N ARG A 126 -0.82 9.08 -11.81
CA ARG A 126 -0.15 10.17 -12.54
C ARG A 126 0.47 9.64 -13.83
N ALA A 127 0.86 10.53 -14.74
CA ALA A 127 1.42 10.15 -16.05
C ALA A 127 2.56 9.12 -15.95
N PHE A 128 3.45 9.25 -14.97
CA PHE A 128 4.58 8.33 -14.73
C PHE A 128 4.23 7.13 -13.83
N GLU A 129 2.95 6.89 -13.55
CA GLU A 129 2.43 5.79 -12.71
C GLU A 129 1.43 4.98 -13.53
N LEU A 130 1.93 4.30 -14.56
CA LEU A 130 1.13 3.45 -15.45
C LEU A 130 0.40 2.36 -14.67
N ALA A 131 -0.69 1.81 -15.24
CA ALA A 131 -1.39 0.66 -14.66
C ALA A 131 -0.40 -0.50 -14.48
N SER A 132 -0.05 -0.79 -13.23
CA SER A 132 1.05 -1.69 -12.87
C SER A 132 0.90 -2.19 -11.45
N LEU A 133 1.52 -3.34 -11.16
CA LEU A 133 1.69 -3.84 -9.80
C LEU A 133 2.62 -2.90 -9.04
N VAL A 134 2.33 -2.63 -7.77
CA VAL A 134 3.12 -1.71 -6.92
C VAL A 134 3.77 -2.44 -5.75
N SER A 135 5.09 -2.62 -5.79
CA SER A 135 5.79 -3.45 -4.80
C SER A 135 5.82 -2.81 -3.41
N ARG A 136 6.02 -1.48 -3.33
CA ARG A 136 6.13 -0.76 -2.06
C ARG A 136 4.81 -0.77 -1.29
N GLU A 137 3.72 -0.39 -1.94
CA GLU A 137 2.42 -0.23 -1.30
C GLU A 137 1.76 -1.58 -1.03
N SER A 138 2.07 -2.60 -1.85
CA SER A 138 1.69 -3.98 -1.54
C SER A 138 2.30 -4.50 -0.23
N VAL A 139 3.47 -4.00 0.20
CA VAL A 139 4.00 -4.31 1.55
C VAL A 139 3.07 -3.76 2.63
N GLY A 140 2.51 -2.56 2.44
CA GLY A 140 1.51 -1.97 3.33
C GLY A 140 0.24 -2.81 3.41
N VAL A 141 -0.26 -3.27 2.25
CA VAL A 141 -1.40 -4.19 2.18
C VAL A 141 -1.13 -5.50 2.93
N VAL A 142 0.02 -6.15 2.69
CA VAL A 142 0.34 -7.41 3.38
C VAL A 142 0.45 -7.21 4.89
N ARG A 143 1.07 -6.12 5.35
CA ARG A 143 1.12 -5.78 6.78
C ARG A 143 -0.27 -5.59 7.39
N TYR A 144 -1.16 -4.91 6.67
CA TYR A 144 -2.56 -4.79 7.06
C TYR A 144 -3.21 -6.17 7.22
N LEU A 145 -3.12 -7.04 6.20
CA LEU A 145 -3.73 -8.36 6.23
C LEU A 145 -3.15 -9.25 7.36
N MET A 146 -1.84 -9.16 7.60
CA MET A 146 -1.15 -9.89 8.68
C MET A 146 -1.48 -9.36 10.08
N SER A 147 -2.04 -8.16 10.20
CA SER A 147 -2.43 -7.58 11.50
C SER A 147 -3.75 -8.15 12.03
N ASP A 148 -4.51 -8.85 11.20
CA ASP A 148 -5.70 -9.60 11.63
C ASP A 148 -5.26 -10.77 12.55
N PRO A 149 -5.74 -10.84 13.79
CA PRO A 149 -5.38 -11.92 14.72
C PRO A 149 -6.00 -13.26 14.34
N THR A 150 -7.06 -13.29 13.51
CA THR A 150 -7.75 -14.51 13.08
C THR A 150 -8.01 -14.45 11.57
N PRO A 151 -6.94 -14.35 10.74
CA PRO A 151 -7.10 -14.10 9.32
C PRO A 151 -7.87 -15.24 8.67
N SER A 152 -8.81 -14.92 7.78
CA SER A 152 -9.55 -15.95 7.04
C SER A 152 -8.62 -16.76 6.12
N ALA A 153 -9.08 -17.94 5.66
CA ALA A 153 -8.32 -18.73 4.68
C ALA A 153 -7.98 -17.92 3.42
N ARG A 154 -8.90 -17.07 2.97
CA ARG A 154 -8.72 -16.15 1.85
C ARG A 154 -7.61 -15.12 2.12
N LYS A 155 -7.57 -14.51 3.32
CA LYS A 155 -6.48 -13.60 3.72
C LYS A 155 -5.15 -14.31 3.78
N ARG A 156 -5.09 -15.52 4.37
CA ARG A 156 -3.87 -16.32 4.43
C ARG A 156 -3.34 -16.61 3.03
N GLN A 157 -4.20 -17.04 2.10
CA GLN A 157 -3.81 -17.28 0.71
C GLN A 157 -3.27 -16.00 0.05
N ALA A 158 -3.93 -14.86 0.25
CA ALA A 158 -3.50 -13.57 -0.29
C ALA A 158 -2.10 -13.18 0.22
N ILE A 159 -1.86 -13.29 1.53
CA ILE A 159 -0.56 -13.05 2.18
C ILE A 159 0.50 -13.98 1.61
N HIS A 160 0.26 -15.29 1.62
CA HIS A 160 1.23 -16.28 1.13
C HIS A 160 1.60 -16.03 -0.35
N SER A 161 0.61 -15.69 -1.17
CA SER A 161 0.81 -15.42 -2.60
C SER A 161 1.65 -14.15 -2.82
N ALA A 162 1.35 -13.07 -2.10
CA ALA A 162 2.13 -11.84 -2.16
C ALA A 162 3.58 -12.05 -1.67
N MET A 163 3.78 -12.82 -0.61
CA MET A 163 5.12 -13.15 -0.10
C MET A 163 5.93 -13.98 -1.09
N ALA A 164 5.29 -14.97 -1.73
CA ALA A 164 5.91 -15.73 -2.82
C ALA A 164 6.27 -14.83 -4.00
N TRP A 165 5.37 -13.91 -4.37
CA TRP A 165 5.62 -12.93 -5.42
C TRP A 165 6.82 -12.03 -5.12
N PHE A 166 6.93 -11.47 -3.91
CA PHE A 166 8.08 -10.65 -3.52
C PHE A 166 9.39 -11.42 -3.59
N LYS A 167 9.40 -12.68 -3.15
CA LYS A 167 10.59 -13.54 -3.22
C LYS A 167 11.01 -13.79 -4.67
N ASN A 168 10.06 -14.09 -5.56
CA ASN A 168 10.35 -14.46 -6.94
C ASN A 168 10.70 -13.27 -7.85
N ASN A 169 10.23 -12.06 -7.52
CA ASN A 169 10.44 -10.85 -8.31
C ASN A 169 11.51 -9.91 -7.73
N ALA A 170 12.31 -10.42 -6.79
CA ALA A 170 13.48 -9.76 -6.27
C ALA A 170 14.56 -9.62 -7.36
N LEU A 171 15.07 -8.40 -7.54
CA LEU A 171 16.17 -8.13 -8.46
C LEU A 171 17.50 -8.29 -7.71
N THR A 172 18.42 -9.02 -8.31
CA THR A 172 19.79 -9.23 -7.84
C THR A 172 20.78 -8.71 -8.88
N GLY A 173 22.06 -8.63 -8.53
CA GLY A 173 23.09 -8.17 -9.48
C GLY A 173 23.12 -6.66 -9.71
N ILE A 174 22.23 -5.89 -9.07
CA ILE A 174 22.12 -4.45 -9.23
C ILE A 174 21.94 -3.73 -7.88
N ASN A 175 22.32 -2.46 -7.84
CA ASN A 175 22.02 -1.54 -6.75
C ASN A 175 21.66 -0.16 -7.28
N MET A 176 20.80 0.55 -6.56
CA MET A 176 20.52 1.95 -6.84
C MET A 176 21.33 2.81 -5.86
N VAL A 177 22.21 3.64 -6.39
CA VAL A 177 23.13 4.48 -5.59
C VAL A 177 22.91 5.95 -5.89
N GLN A 178 23.23 6.79 -4.91
CA GLN A 178 23.35 8.23 -5.13
C GLN A 178 24.76 8.56 -5.59
N VAL A 179 24.87 9.36 -6.64
CA VAL A 179 26.13 9.91 -7.13
C VAL A 179 26.09 11.43 -7.04
N GLU A 180 27.23 12.04 -6.76
CA GLU A 180 27.36 13.49 -6.79
C GLU A 180 27.05 14.01 -8.20
N ALA A 181 26.35 15.14 -8.27
CA ALA A 181 26.04 15.80 -9.54
C ALA A 181 25.73 17.27 -9.31
N GLU A 182 26.00 18.11 -10.31
CA GLU A 182 25.84 19.57 -10.24
C GLU A 182 24.51 20.00 -9.59
N PRO A 183 24.51 20.98 -8.67
CA PRO A 183 23.28 21.46 -8.05
C PRO A 183 22.25 21.95 -9.07
N VAL A 184 21.02 21.46 -8.97
CA VAL A 184 19.89 21.92 -9.81
C VAL A 184 18.66 22.16 -8.93
N ARG A 185 18.01 23.33 -9.11
CA ARG A 185 16.74 23.67 -8.47
C ARG A 185 15.57 23.27 -9.37
N TYR A 186 14.74 22.37 -8.89
CA TYR A 186 13.44 22.02 -9.49
C TYR A 186 12.29 22.71 -8.74
N LYS A 187 11.08 22.63 -9.29
CA LYS A 187 9.88 23.24 -8.71
C LYS A 187 9.60 22.80 -7.27
N TYR A 188 9.84 21.53 -6.95
CA TYR A 188 9.46 20.92 -5.67
C TYR A 188 10.66 20.52 -4.79
N HIS A 189 11.89 20.57 -5.31
CA HIS A 189 13.10 20.22 -4.56
C HIS A 189 14.36 20.78 -5.22
N THR A 190 15.45 20.86 -4.45
CA THR A 190 16.81 21.04 -4.98
C THR A 190 17.50 19.69 -4.95
N SER A 191 18.33 19.38 -5.96
CA SER A 191 19.15 18.18 -5.94
C SER A 191 20.61 18.52 -6.23
N THR A 192 21.50 18.03 -5.37
CA THR A 192 22.98 18.07 -5.50
C THR A 192 23.55 16.69 -5.84
N TRP A 193 22.69 15.78 -6.29
CA TRP A 193 23.03 14.39 -6.55
C TRP A 193 22.14 13.82 -7.66
N ASP A 194 22.37 12.58 -8.08
CA ASP A 194 21.50 11.82 -8.97
C ASP A 194 21.36 10.37 -8.49
N ARG A 195 20.35 9.64 -8.99
CA ARG A 195 20.27 8.19 -8.81
C ARG A 195 20.63 7.46 -10.08
N VAL A 196 21.47 6.46 -9.93
CA VAL A 196 21.85 5.56 -11.01
C VAL A 196 21.73 4.12 -10.54
N ILE A 197 21.50 3.22 -11.51
CA ILE A 197 21.63 1.78 -11.29
C ILE A 197 23.07 1.38 -11.61
N VAL A 198 23.70 0.66 -10.69
CA VAL A 198 25.03 0.05 -10.86
C VAL A 198 24.92 -1.46 -10.79
N THR A 199 25.72 -2.16 -11.59
CA THR A 199 25.83 -3.62 -11.54
C THR A 199 26.79 -4.01 -10.41
N THR A 200 26.42 -5.01 -9.60
CA THR A 200 27.18 -5.42 -8.41
C THR A 200 26.75 -6.81 -7.97
N VAL A 201 27.74 -7.66 -7.65
CA VAL A 201 27.52 -9.09 -7.35
C VAL A 201 27.01 -9.32 -5.92
N ASP A 202 27.33 -8.42 -4.98
CA ASP A 202 27.12 -8.61 -3.54
C ASP A 202 25.99 -7.75 -2.95
N SER A 203 25.15 -7.16 -3.79
CA SER A 203 24.09 -6.27 -3.29
C SER A 203 22.88 -7.05 -2.78
N PRO A 204 22.32 -6.66 -1.62
CA PRO A 204 21.06 -7.22 -1.14
C PRO A 204 19.94 -7.00 -2.14
N PRO A 205 18.98 -7.94 -2.23
CA PRO A 205 17.84 -7.84 -3.13
C PRO A 205 17.17 -6.46 -3.13
N ILE A 206 16.77 -6.01 -4.32
CA ILE A 206 16.06 -4.75 -4.54
C ILE A 206 14.84 -5.01 -5.43
N TRP A 207 13.82 -4.18 -5.34
CA TRP A 207 12.61 -4.27 -6.14
C TRP A 207 12.38 -2.96 -6.88
N ALA A 208 11.89 -3.03 -8.11
CA ALA A 208 11.31 -1.86 -8.76
C ALA A 208 10.04 -1.44 -8.01
N ARG A 209 9.63 -0.18 -8.09
CA ARG A 209 8.35 0.24 -7.51
C ARG A 209 7.19 -0.31 -8.31
N PHE A 210 7.30 -0.31 -9.63
CA PHE A 210 6.27 -0.75 -10.56
C PHE A 210 6.71 -1.99 -11.34
N TYR A 211 5.77 -2.91 -11.54
CA TYR A 211 5.94 -4.09 -12.37
C TYR A 211 4.78 -4.23 -13.36
N ASP A 212 5.09 -4.65 -14.57
CA ASP A 212 4.13 -4.90 -15.64
C ASP A 212 3.11 -5.98 -15.23
N LEU A 213 1.83 -5.76 -15.52
CA LEU A 213 0.74 -6.66 -15.11
C LEU A 213 0.79 -8.03 -15.78
N ALA A 214 1.34 -8.09 -17.00
CA ALA A 214 1.41 -9.33 -17.77
C ALA A 214 2.77 -10.00 -17.57
N THR A 215 3.87 -9.28 -17.78
CA THR A 215 5.21 -9.89 -17.77
C THR A 215 5.82 -9.99 -16.36
N GLN A 216 5.25 -9.27 -15.40
CA GLN A 216 5.78 -9.13 -14.04
C GLN A 216 7.25 -8.67 -14.01
N GLN A 217 7.67 -7.92 -15.02
CA GLN A 217 9.01 -7.30 -15.08
C GLN A 217 8.96 -5.84 -14.62
N PRO A 218 10.09 -5.28 -14.14
CA PRO A 218 10.17 -3.86 -13.81
C PRO A 218 9.60 -2.96 -14.91
N LEU A 219 8.79 -2.00 -14.50
CA LEU A 219 8.17 -1.03 -15.38
C LEU A 219 8.62 0.38 -14.97
N LEU A 220 9.10 1.16 -15.93
CA LEU A 220 9.53 2.55 -15.73
C LEU A 220 8.77 3.45 -16.70
N ALA A 221 8.52 4.70 -16.30
CA ALA A 221 7.86 5.68 -17.15
C ALA A 221 8.42 7.09 -16.95
N ASN A 222 8.41 7.89 -18.00
CA ASN A 222 8.81 9.31 -17.93
C ASN A 222 7.59 10.23 -17.61
N ARG A 223 7.83 11.55 -17.49
CA ARG A 223 6.76 12.52 -17.20
C ARG A 223 5.70 12.63 -18.31
N GLN A 224 6.03 12.19 -19.51
CA GLN A 224 5.12 12.15 -20.66
C GLN A 224 4.23 10.89 -20.63
N GLY A 225 4.43 10.00 -19.65
CA GLY A 225 3.70 8.74 -19.53
C GLY A 225 4.11 7.68 -20.54
N GLN A 226 5.31 7.82 -21.11
CA GLN A 226 5.88 6.81 -21.99
C GLN A 226 6.66 5.81 -21.16
N ARG A 227 6.43 4.52 -21.43
CA ARG A 227 7.27 3.44 -20.91
C ARG A 227 8.70 3.64 -21.41
N VAL A 228 9.66 3.43 -20.52
CA VAL A 228 11.10 3.48 -20.82
C VAL A 228 11.81 2.25 -20.28
N ASP A 229 12.95 1.91 -20.84
CA ASP A 229 13.65 0.65 -20.55
C ASP A 229 14.60 0.78 -19.36
N SER A 230 15.02 2.00 -19.04
CA SER A 230 16.08 2.24 -18.06
C SER A 230 15.91 3.55 -17.29
N LEU A 231 16.51 3.61 -16.10
CA LEU A 231 16.43 4.79 -15.24
C LEU A 231 17.06 6.03 -15.90
N VAL A 232 18.08 5.86 -16.75
CA VAL A 232 18.75 7.00 -17.43
C VAL A 232 17.81 7.77 -18.36
N GLN A 233 16.79 7.12 -18.92
CA GLN A 233 15.76 7.75 -19.77
C GLN A 233 14.72 8.55 -18.97
N ILE A 234 14.71 8.43 -17.63
CA ILE A 234 13.87 9.23 -16.75
C ILE A 234 14.63 10.50 -16.38
N SER A 235 14.05 11.68 -16.55
CA SER A 235 14.70 12.96 -16.17
C SER A 235 15.27 12.96 -14.74
N ARG A 236 16.42 13.60 -14.51
CA ARG A 236 17.05 13.72 -13.18
C ARG A 236 16.10 14.24 -12.11
N GLU A 237 15.21 15.17 -12.46
CA GLU A 237 14.14 15.67 -11.59
C GLU A 237 13.27 14.53 -11.01
N ARG A 238 12.90 13.55 -11.82
CA ARG A 238 12.11 12.38 -11.41
C ARG A 238 12.95 11.28 -10.77
N ARG A 239 14.23 11.10 -11.16
CA ARG A 239 15.13 10.14 -10.49
C ARG A 239 15.43 10.54 -9.05
N THR A 240 15.49 11.85 -8.79
CA THR A 240 15.84 12.41 -7.48
C THR A 240 14.62 12.73 -6.61
N GLY A 241 13.45 12.98 -7.22
CA GLY A 241 12.20 13.30 -6.51
C GLY A 241 11.21 12.13 -6.39
N TYR A 242 11.57 10.92 -6.85
CA TYR A 242 10.69 9.76 -6.82
C TYR A 242 11.49 8.46 -6.64
N ASP A 243 11.00 7.56 -5.79
CA ASP A 243 11.63 6.25 -5.61
C ASP A 243 11.17 5.27 -6.71
N TRP A 244 12.09 4.87 -7.57
CA TRP A 244 11.85 3.88 -8.62
C TRP A 244 12.26 2.46 -8.23
N TYR A 245 13.20 2.33 -7.29
CA TYR A 245 13.65 1.06 -6.75
C TYR A 245 13.81 1.18 -5.24
N GLY A 246 13.65 0.08 -4.52
CA GLY A 246 13.78 0.06 -3.07
C GLY A 246 13.80 -1.34 -2.50
N ARG A 247 14.13 -1.42 -1.20
CA ARG A 247 14.22 -2.68 -0.45
C ARG A 247 13.01 -2.91 0.45
N TRP A 248 11.85 -2.36 0.07
CA TRP A 248 10.65 -2.32 0.92
C TRP A 248 10.16 -3.72 1.35
N PRO A 249 10.18 -4.76 0.48
CA PRO A 249 9.78 -6.11 0.89
C PRO A 249 10.78 -6.83 1.81
N ALA A 250 12.06 -6.42 1.86
CA ALA A 250 13.10 -7.17 2.56
C ALA A 250 12.82 -7.38 4.05
N PRO A 251 12.39 -6.37 4.86
CA PRO A 251 12.05 -6.60 6.26
C PRO A 251 10.84 -7.53 6.46
N LEU A 252 9.91 -7.53 5.50
CA LEU A 252 8.73 -8.40 5.55
C LEU A 252 9.13 -9.87 5.32
N LEU A 253 10.01 -10.10 4.34
CA LEU A 253 10.54 -11.42 3.97
C LEU A 253 11.46 -12.02 5.05
N ALA A 254 12.32 -11.22 5.65
CA ALA A 254 13.33 -11.70 6.59
C ALA A 254 12.71 -12.22 7.90
N ASP A 255 11.92 -11.38 8.57
CA ASP A 255 11.53 -11.64 9.96
C ASP A 255 10.03 -11.68 10.17
N LYS A 256 9.30 -10.70 9.62
CA LYS A 256 7.89 -10.48 9.98
C LYS A 256 6.98 -11.60 9.49
N TYR A 257 7.21 -12.10 8.29
CA TYR A 257 6.39 -13.17 7.73
C TYR A 257 6.64 -14.50 8.44
N LYS A 258 7.89 -14.83 8.76
CA LYS A 258 8.22 -16.04 9.54
C LYS A 258 7.56 -16.01 10.93
N ALA A 259 7.64 -14.88 11.63
CA ALA A 259 7.01 -14.72 12.93
C ALA A 259 5.47 -14.87 12.85
N TRP A 260 4.85 -14.32 11.81
CA TRP A 260 3.41 -14.47 11.58
C TRP A 260 3.01 -15.91 11.26
N GLN A 261 3.80 -16.63 10.45
CA GLN A 261 3.56 -18.05 10.18
C GLN A 261 3.64 -18.89 11.45
N GLN A 262 4.65 -18.65 12.30
CA GLN A 262 4.81 -19.37 13.57
C GLN A 262 3.62 -19.14 14.51
N LYS A 263 3.18 -17.88 14.65
CA LYS A 263 2.00 -17.52 15.45
C LYS A 263 0.77 -18.32 15.02
N HIS A 264 0.45 -18.32 13.73
CA HIS A 264 -0.77 -18.96 13.24
C HIS A 264 -0.67 -20.46 12.95
N ALA A 265 0.53 -21.03 12.95
CA ALA A 265 0.70 -22.49 12.96
C ALA A 265 0.38 -23.08 14.35
N ALA A 266 0.77 -22.40 15.43
CA ALA A 266 0.49 -22.82 16.80
C ALA A 266 -1.02 -22.76 17.15
N ASP A 267 -1.75 -21.80 16.57
CA ASP A 267 -3.20 -21.68 16.76
C ASP A 267 -3.98 -22.86 16.11
N GLY A 268 -3.44 -23.46 15.04
CA GLY A 268 -4.05 -24.59 14.33
C GLY A 268 -3.82 -25.95 14.98
N THR A 269 -2.91 -26.05 15.96
CA THR A 269 -2.64 -27.30 16.70
C THR A 269 -3.47 -27.47 17.97
N ASN A 270 -4.19 -26.42 18.42
CA ASN A 270 -5.02 -26.45 19.63
C ASN A 270 -6.52 -26.72 19.37
N THR A 271 -6.88 -27.21 18.18
CA THR A 271 -8.28 -27.50 17.77
C THR A 271 -8.50 -28.93 17.28
N GLN A 272 -7.78 -29.90 17.83
CA GLN A 272 -8.12 -31.32 17.72
C GLN A 272 -8.70 -31.86 19.01
#